data_AF-A0A0D8XT98-F1
#
_entry.id   AF-A0A0D8XT98-F1
#
_cell.length_a   1.000
_cell.length_b   1.000
_cell.length_c   1.000
_cell.angle_alpha   90.00
_cell.angle_beta   90.00
_cell.angle_gamma   90.00
#
_symmetry.space_group_name_H-M   'P 1'
#
loop_
_entity.id
_entity.type
_entity.pdbx_description
1 polymer ?
#
loop_
_entity_poly.entity_id
_entity_poly.type
_entity_poly.pdbx_seq_one_letter_code
_entity_poly.pdbx_strand_id
1 'polypeptide(L)'
;MLHEQHGNGSLSLCSKRFENECLSESFFNVYEMAVVVIVTLLFSFHQIIVSRLSNAVKSYIINRRISPELLRLGAEVKKLKEELTKISPTSEFSAYFKTERLLNKASEAYEAAVAEEKKDQPSEVTIEMAVKVVLQALGLALLHCVSGIYAFCIPSVAFWPLNFLLRFPSLSGADLCDGTEVLHTPVSMFVFIYCTIFTIRIFCF
;
A
#
# COMPACT_ATOMS: atom_id res chain seq x y z
N MET A 1 21.06 46.51 -38.38
CA MET A 1 20.68 47.21 -37.14
C MET A 1 19.92 46.19 -36.30
N LEU A 2 20.59 45.30 -35.57
CA LEU A 2 21.09 45.53 -34.20
C LEU A 2 20.01 46.16 -33.31
N HIS A 3 19.28 45.32 -32.57
CA HIS A 3 19.11 45.55 -31.14
C HIS A 3 18.97 44.20 -30.42
N GLU A 4 19.90 44.01 -29.49
CA GLU A 4 20.09 42.86 -28.63
C GLU A 4 19.60 43.22 -27.21
N GLN A 5 19.25 42.19 -26.45
CA GLN A 5 19.15 42.06 -24.98
C GLN A 5 17.98 42.68 -24.20
N HIS A 6 17.23 41.85 -23.47
CA HIS A 6 17.47 41.41 -22.08
C HIS A 6 16.14 40.75 -21.61
N GLY A 7 16.08 39.45 -21.30
CA GLY A 7 16.55 38.91 -20.04
C GLY A 7 15.52 39.11 -18.94
N ASN A 8 14.52 38.22 -18.83
CA ASN A 8 13.92 37.91 -17.53
C ASN A 8 13.30 36.51 -17.55
N GLY A 9 14.02 35.54 -16.97
CA GLY A 9 13.56 34.18 -16.76
C GLY A 9 12.45 34.17 -15.72
N SER A 10 11.21 34.20 -16.18
CA SER A 10 10.05 33.84 -15.36
C SER A 10 9.78 32.36 -15.60
N LEU A 11 10.09 31.54 -14.58
CA LEU A 11 9.65 30.14 -14.47
C LEU A 11 8.11 30.14 -14.50
N SER A 12 7.54 30.08 -15.69
CA SER A 12 6.10 29.99 -15.87
C SER A 12 5.68 28.53 -15.71
N LEU A 13 5.10 28.22 -14.55
CA LEU A 13 4.32 27.02 -14.31
C LEU A 13 3.03 27.14 -15.15
N CYS A 14 3.08 26.73 -16.42
CA CYS A 14 1.89 26.70 -17.29
C CYS A 14 1.01 25.50 -16.93
N SER A 15 0.04 25.71 -16.02
CA SER A 15 -1.13 24.85 -15.89
C SER A 15 -2.24 25.44 -16.77
N LYS A 16 -2.57 24.78 -17.88
CA LYS A 16 -3.60 25.25 -18.81
C LYS A 16 -4.88 24.44 -18.64
N ARG A 17 -5.69 24.79 -17.64
CA ARG A 17 -7.12 24.48 -17.63
C ARG A 17 -7.90 25.58 -16.91
N PHE A 18 -8.73 26.28 -17.67
CA PHE A 18 -9.66 27.37 -17.31
C PHE A 18 -9.08 28.80 -17.27
N GLU A 19 -9.42 29.56 -18.31
CA GLU A 19 -9.42 31.02 -18.28
C GLU A 19 -10.51 31.52 -17.32
N ASN A 20 -10.15 32.56 -16.54
CA ASN A 20 -10.96 33.36 -15.61
C ASN A 20 -11.02 32.86 -14.15
N GLU A 21 -10.01 33.21 -13.33
CA GLU A 21 -10.11 33.66 -11.92
C GLU A 21 -8.73 33.55 -11.21
N CYS A 22 -7.92 34.62 -11.23
CA CYS A 22 -6.56 34.64 -10.63
C CYS A 22 -6.50 34.51 -9.08
N LEU A 23 -7.63 34.41 -8.38
CA LEU A 23 -7.66 34.05 -6.95
C LEU A 23 -7.78 32.53 -6.73
N SER A 24 -8.18 31.79 -7.77
CA SER A 24 -8.30 30.33 -7.80
C SER A 24 -6.94 29.66 -8.07
N GLU A 25 -6.08 30.25 -8.90
CA GLU A 25 -4.79 29.68 -9.29
C GLU A 25 -3.86 29.34 -8.11
N SER A 26 -3.84 30.12 -7.04
CA SER A 26 -2.96 29.82 -5.89
C SER A 26 -3.46 28.65 -5.04
N PHE A 27 -4.76 28.58 -4.75
CA PHE A 27 -5.34 27.49 -3.94
C PHE A 27 -5.37 26.17 -4.69
N PHE A 28 -5.72 26.19 -5.99
CA PHE A 28 -5.71 24.99 -6.82
C PHE A 28 -4.28 24.48 -7.01
N ASN A 29 -3.30 25.36 -7.19
CA ASN A 29 -1.90 24.96 -7.27
C ASN A 29 -1.40 24.37 -5.93
N VAL A 30 -1.68 24.99 -4.78
CA VAL A 30 -1.33 24.41 -3.47
C VAL A 30 -2.00 23.04 -3.24
N TYR A 31 -3.27 22.90 -3.62
CA TYR A 31 -3.99 21.62 -3.51
C TYR A 31 -3.41 20.55 -4.44
N GLU A 32 -3.15 20.87 -5.70
CA GLU A 32 -2.51 19.97 -6.67
C GLU A 32 -1.13 19.52 -6.18
N MET A 33 -0.31 20.46 -5.71
CA MET A 33 1.00 20.17 -5.12
C MET A 33 0.87 19.27 -3.89
N ALA A 34 -0.08 19.55 -3.00
CA ALA A 34 -0.35 18.74 -1.81
C ALA A 34 -0.80 17.31 -2.20
N VAL A 35 -1.67 17.18 -3.20
CA VAL A 35 -2.11 15.88 -3.73
C VAL A 35 -0.93 15.11 -4.32
N VAL A 36 -0.07 15.75 -5.12
CA VAL A 36 1.14 15.10 -5.67
C VAL A 36 2.06 14.63 -4.54
N VAL A 37 2.28 15.45 -3.52
CA VAL A 37 3.09 15.07 -2.34
C VAL A 37 2.47 13.88 -1.61
N ILE A 38 1.16 13.91 -1.34
CA ILE A 38 0.45 12.82 -0.65
C ILE A 38 0.52 11.53 -1.46
N VAL A 39 0.23 11.57 -2.76
CA VAL A 39 0.32 10.40 -3.64
C VAL A 39 1.75 9.86 -3.68
N THR A 40 2.75 10.75 -3.78
CA THR A 40 4.16 10.35 -3.78
C THR A 40 4.56 9.68 -2.47
N LEU A 41 4.16 10.23 -1.33
CA LEU A 41 4.39 9.62 -0.02
C LEU A 41 3.72 8.26 0.10
N LEU A 42 2.45 8.14 -0.32
CA LEU A 42 1.73 6.86 -0.32
C LEU A 42 2.48 5.81 -1.16
N PHE A 43 3.01 6.19 -2.33
CA PHE A 43 3.85 5.32 -3.16
C PHE A 43 5.18 4.96 -2.49
N SER A 44 5.88 5.93 -1.88
CA SER A 44 7.13 5.69 -1.15
C SER A 44 6.96 4.76 0.06
N PHE A 45 5.79 4.77 0.71
CA PHE A 45 5.46 3.91 1.85
C PHE A 45 4.58 2.71 1.49
N HIS A 46 4.32 2.46 0.19
CA HIS A 46 3.38 1.45 -0.28
C HIS A 46 3.64 0.06 0.31
N GLN A 47 4.89 -0.42 0.32
CA GLN A 47 5.23 -1.74 0.86
C GLN A 47 4.90 -1.88 2.36
N ILE A 48 5.13 -0.81 3.13
CA ILE A 48 4.83 -0.78 4.56
C ILE A 48 3.32 -0.77 4.78
N ILE A 49 2.59 0.05 4.02
CA ILE A 49 1.12 0.14 4.08
C ILE A 49 0.48 -1.19 3.72
N VAL A 50 0.91 -1.81 2.61
CA VAL A 50 0.44 -3.14 2.17
C VAL A 50 0.69 -4.19 3.25
N SER A 51 1.90 -4.26 3.80
CA SER A 51 2.23 -5.23 4.85
C SER A 51 1.37 -5.04 6.10
N ARG A 52 1.22 -3.79 6.57
CA ARG A 52 0.39 -3.45 7.73
C ARG A 52 -1.09 -3.78 7.50
N LEU A 53 -1.62 -3.43 6.32
CA LEU A 53 -3.02 -3.69 5.98
C LEU A 53 -3.29 -5.18 5.84
N SER A 54 -2.42 -5.92 5.16
CA SER A 54 -2.53 -7.38 5.05
C SER A 54 -2.51 -8.04 6.43
N ASN A 55 -1.62 -7.62 7.33
CA ASN A 55 -1.59 -8.15 8.69
C ASN A 55 -2.83 -7.77 9.51
N ALA A 56 -3.35 -6.55 9.35
CA ALA A 56 -4.57 -6.11 10.00
C ALA A 56 -5.79 -6.90 9.51
N VAL A 57 -5.90 -7.13 8.19
CA VAL A 57 -6.96 -7.95 7.59
C VAL A 57 -6.85 -9.40 8.05
N LYS A 58 -5.64 -9.99 8.06
CA LYS A 58 -5.39 -11.33 8.59
C LYS A 58 -5.84 -11.43 10.05
N SER A 59 -5.40 -10.48 10.90
CA SER A 59 -5.77 -10.43 12.31
C SER A 59 -7.28 -10.25 12.51
N TYR A 60 -7.93 -9.39 11.73
CA TYR A 60 -9.37 -9.16 11.79
C TYR A 60 -10.17 -10.39 11.37
N ILE A 61 -9.77 -11.08 10.31
CA ILE A 61 -10.44 -12.32 9.85
C ILE A 61 -10.27 -13.42 10.90
N ILE A 62 -9.05 -13.61 11.44
CA ILE A 62 -8.79 -14.59 12.49
C ILE A 62 -9.65 -14.28 13.72
N ASN A 63 -9.63 -13.03 14.21
CA ASN A 63 -10.35 -12.65 15.41
C ASN A 63 -11.88 -12.73 15.26
N ARG A 64 -12.41 -12.50 14.05
CA ARG A 64 -13.85 -12.61 13.77
C ARG A 64 -14.29 -14.06 13.54
N ARG A 65 -13.39 -14.95 13.12
CA ARG A 65 -13.69 -16.36 12.80
C ARG A 65 -13.36 -17.34 13.90
N ILE A 66 -12.71 -16.94 15.00
CA ILE A 66 -12.64 -17.77 16.20
C ILE A 66 -14.09 -18.02 16.65
N SER A 67 -14.63 -19.18 16.25
CA SER A 67 -16.01 -19.52 16.59
C SER A 67 -16.11 -19.65 18.11
N PRO A 68 -17.23 -19.19 18.71
CA PRO A 68 -17.45 -19.36 20.15
C PRO A 68 -17.37 -20.85 20.56
N GLU A 69 -17.63 -21.75 19.60
CA GLU A 69 -17.49 -23.18 19.74
C GLU A 69 -16.03 -23.65 19.83
N LEU A 70 -15.10 -23.11 19.02
CA LEU A 70 -13.66 -23.39 19.12
C LEU A 70 -13.09 -22.93 20.45
N LEU A 71 -13.50 -21.75 20.93
CA LEU A 71 -13.11 -21.24 22.25
C LEU A 71 -13.65 -22.10 23.38
N ARG A 72 -14.90 -22.56 23.25
CA ARG A 72 -15.53 -23.44 24.24
C ARG A 72 -14.82 -24.80 24.31
N LEU A 73 -14.58 -25.44 23.16
CA LEU A 73 -13.86 -26.72 23.09
C LEU A 73 -12.40 -26.58 23.57
N GLY A 74 -11.72 -25.48 23.22
CA GLY A 74 -10.36 -25.22 23.70
C GLY A 74 -10.28 -25.03 25.22
N ALA A 75 -11.27 -24.33 25.80
CA ALA A 75 -11.39 -24.20 27.26
C ALA A 75 -11.69 -25.55 27.94
N GLU A 76 -12.51 -26.39 27.30
CA GLU A 76 -12.85 -27.73 27.78
C GLU A 76 -11.62 -28.65 27.78
N VAL A 77 -10.85 -28.69 26.69
CA VAL A 77 -9.57 -29.44 26.61
C VAL A 77 -8.57 -28.96 27.67
N LYS A 78 -8.44 -27.64 27.86
CA LYS A 78 -7.53 -27.08 28.89
C LYS A 78 -7.94 -27.50 30.30
N LYS A 79 -9.25 -27.45 30.60
CA LYS A 79 -9.79 -27.86 31.90
C LYS A 79 -9.55 -29.34 32.15
N LEU A 80 -9.84 -30.22 31.19
CA LEU A 80 -9.62 -31.66 31.34
C LEU A 80 -8.13 -32.00 31.50
N LYS A 81 -7.24 -31.26 30.84
CA LYS A 81 -5.79 -31.42 31.00
C LYS A 81 -5.33 -31.03 32.41
N GLU A 82 -5.85 -29.93 32.96
CA GLU A 82 -5.59 -29.51 34.33
C GLU A 82 -6.14 -30.52 35.36
N GLU A 83 -7.32 -31.09 35.11
CA GLU A 83 -7.88 -32.16 35.95
C GLU A 83 -7.02 -33.43 35.90
N LEU A 84 -6.54 -33.83 34.72
CA LEU A 84 -5.65 -34.98 34.56
C LEU A 84 -4.33 -34.81 35.34
N THR A 85 -3.76 -33.59 35.38
CA THR A 85 -2.52 -33.32 36.13
C THR A 85 -2.69 -33.38 37.65
N LYS A 86 -3.92 -33.30 38.16
CA LYS A 86 -4.22 -33.39 39.60
C LYS A 86 -4.46 -34.83 40.07
N ILE A 87 -4.78 -35.73 39.15
CA ILE A 87 -5.04 -37.15 39.46
C ILE A 87 -3.72 -37.90 39.38
N SER A 88 -3.30 -38.51 40.50
CA SER A 88 -2.13 -39.38 40.51
C SER A 88 -2.45 -40.69 39.79
N PRO A 89 -1.66 -41.08 38.77
CA PRO A 89 -1.89 -42.31 38.01
C PRO A 89 -1.91 -43.54 38.90
N THR A 90 -1.14 -43.54 39.99
CA THR A 90 -0.91 -44.72 40.83
C THR A 90 -1.95 -44.92 41.94
N SER A 91 -2.66 -43.87 42.37
CA SER A 91 -3.67 -43.96 43.44
C SER A 91 -5.10 -44.03 42.93
N GLU A 92 -5.39 -43.45 41.76
CA GLU A 92 -6.75 -43.36 41.20
C GLU A 92 -6.79 -43.73 39.70
N PHE A 93 -6.19 -44.89 39.36
CA PHE A 93 -6.09 -45.39 37.98
C PHE A 93 -7.40 -45.32 37.17
N SER A 94 -8.54 -45.68 37.78
CA SER A 94 -9.84 -45.68 37.11
C SER A 94 -10.33 -44.27 36.75
N ALA A 95 -10.08 -43.28 37.61
CA ALA A 95 -10.39 -41.88 37.36
C ALA A 95 -9.45 -41.30 36.30
N TYR A 96 -8.16 -41.64 36.38
CA TYR A 96 -7.15 -41.23 35.40
C TYR A 96 -7.51 -41.67 33.97
N PHE A 97 -7.74 -42.96 33.73
CA PHE A 97 -8.09 -43.48 32.40
C PHE A 97 -9.44 -42.97 31.88
N LYS A 98 -10.39 -42.67 32.80
CA LYS A 98 -11.68 -42.09 32.42
C LYS A 98 -11.51 -40.65 31.91
N THR A 99 -10.74 -39.84 32.63
CA THR A 99 -10.43 -38.45 32.25
C THR A 99 -9.56 -38.40 31.00
N GLU A 100 -8.63 -39.35 30.82
CA GLU A 100 -7.81 -39.48 29.62
C GLU A 100 -8.65 -39.76 28.37
N ARG A 101 -9.62 -40.69 28.46
CA ARG A 101 -10.56 -40.96 27.36
C ARG A 101 -11.42 -39.75 27.02
N LEU A 102 -11.89 -39.01 28.03
CA LEU A 102 -12.66 -37.79 27.83
C LEU A 102 -11.81 -36.68 27.19
N LEU A 103 -10.56 -36.53 27.62
CA LEU A 103 -9.60 -35.58 27.05
C LEU A 103 -9.33 -35.91 25.58
N ASN A 104 -9.09 -37.18 25.26
CA ASN A 104 -8.80 -37.60 23.90
C ASN A 104 -10.01 -37.34 22.97
N LYS A 105 -11.22 -37.63 23.44
CA LYS A 105 -12.47 -37.34 22.71
C LYS A 105 -12.69 -35.84 22.50
N ALA A 106 -12.44 -35.02 23.52
CA ALA A 106 -12.56 -33.56 23.43
C ALA A 106 -11.48 -32.95 22.51
N SER A 107 -10.27 -33.50 22.55
CA SER A 107 -9.17 -33.11 21.66
C SER A 107 -9.46 -33.45 20.20
N GLU A 108 -9.98 -34.65 19.94
CA GLU A 108 -10.36 -35.08 18.59
C GLU A 108 -11.50 -34.22 18.03
N ALA A 109 -12.51 -33.90 18.85
CA ALA A 109 -13.57 -32.97 18.46
C ALA A 109 -13.05 -31.55 18.18
N TYR A 110 -12.06 -31.09 18.96
CA TYR A 110 -11.42 -29.80 18.73
C TYR A 110 -10.61 -29.79 17.44
N GLU A 111 -9.81 -30.83 17.18
CA GLU A 111 -9.05 -30.96 15.94
C GLU A 111 -9.94 -31.09 14.71
N ALA A 112 -11.07 -31.81 14.82
CA ALA A 112 -12.07 -31.89 13.76
C ALA A 112 -12.71 -30.52 13.46
N ALA A 113 -13.09 -29.76 14.49
CA ALA A 113 -13.61 -28.41 14.33
C ALA A 113 -12.59 -27.45 13.69
N VAL A 114 -11.31 -27.54 14.10
CA VAL A 114 -10.21 -26.79 13.47
C VAL A 114 -10.00 -27.19 12.01
N ALA A 115 -10.12 -28.48 11.69
CA ALA A 115 -9.93 -28.99 10.32
C ALA A 115 -11.05 -28.54 9.37
N GLU A 116 -12.29 -28.52 9.85
CA GLU A 116 -13.43 -27.99 9.08
C GLU A 116 -13.31 -26.47 8.87
N GLU A 117 -12.90 -25.70 9.89
CA GLU A 117 -12.64 -24.25 9.71
C GLU A 117 -11.49 -23.97 8.72
N LYS A 118 -10.49 -24.87 8.63
CA LYS A 118 -9.39 -24.76 7.66
C LYS A 118 -9.81 -25.11 6.23
N LYS A 119 -10.80 -26.00 6.04
CA LYS A 119 -11.32 -26.35 4.70
C LYS A 119 -12.08 -25.20 4.04
N ASP A 120 -12.83 -24.42 4.83
CA ASP A 120 -13.55 -23.22 4.38
C ASP A 120 -12.70 -21.93 4.42
N GLN A 121 -11.40 -22.08 4.65
CA GLN A 121 -10.48 -20.95 4.67
C GLN A 121 -10.01 -20.68 3.23
N PRO A 122 -10.38 -19.54 2.60
CA PRO A 122 -9.63 -19.09 1.43
C PRO A 122 -8.17 -18.98 1.86
N SER A 123 -7.26 -19.55 1.06
CA SER A 123 -5.85 -19.63 1.44
C SER A 123 -5.36 -18.24 1.85
N GLU A 124 -4.59 -18.15 2.94
CA GLU A 124 -4.06 -16.89 3.46
C GLU A 124 -3.38 -16.05 2.35
N VAL A 125 -2.75 -16.77 1.41
CA VAL A 125 -2.13 -16.25 0.19
C VAL A 125 -3.13 -15.55 -0.73
N THR A 126 -4.35 -16.08 -0.88
CA THR A 126 -5.42 -15.48 -1.70
C THR A 126 -5.89 -14.15 -1.13
N ILE A 127 -6.06 -14.04 0.20
CA ILE A 127 -6.46 -12.79 0.85
C ILE A 127 -5.35 -11.74 0.69
N GLU A 128 -4.09 -12.14 0.91
CA GLU A 128 -2.96 -11.23 0.75
C GLU A 128 -2.82 -10.72 -0.70
N MET A 129 -2.99 -11.61 -1.69
CA MET A 129 -2.96 -11.24 -3.10
C MET A 129 -4.13 -10.34 -3.46
N ALA A 130 -5.35 -10.62 -2.97
CA ALA A 130 -6.51 -9.77 -3.21
C ALA A 130 -6.29 -8.34 -2.66
N VAL A 131 -5.78 -8.21 -1.43
CA VAL A 131 -5.45 -6.90 -0.83
C VAL A 131 -4.38 -6.18 -1.65
N LYS A 132 -3.33 -6.89 -2.07
CA LYS A 132 -2.27 -6.33 -2.93
C LYS A 132 -2.83 -5.81 -4.26
N VAL A 133 -3.69 -6.57 -4.92
CA VAL A 133 -4.29 -6.17 -6.21
C VAL A 133 -5.18 -4.94 -6.04
N VAL A 134 -6.02 -4.89 -5.01
CA VAL A 134 -6.89 -3.73 -4.75
C VAL A 134 -6.06 -2.47 -4.45
N LEU A 135 -5.00 -2.59 -3.64
CA LEU A 135 -4.11 -1.47 -3.34
C LEU A 135 -3.33 -1.01 -4.57
N GLN A 136 -2.88 -1.93 -5.42
CA GLN A 136 -2.22 -1.58 -6.68
C GLN A 136 -3.16 -0.84 -7.63
N ALA A 137 -4.40 -1.31 -7.77
CA ALA A 137 -5.41 -0.64 -8.59
C ALA A 137 -5.71 0.78 -8.09
N LEU A 138 -5.84 0.94 -6.76
CA LEU A 138 -6.02 2.24 -6.14
C LEU A 138 -4.80 3.16 -6.35
N GLY A 139 -3.59 2.62 -6.20
CA GLY A 139 -2.35 3.35 -6.47
C GLY A 139 -2.28 3.82 -7.92
N LEU A 140 -2.66 2.97 -8.88
CA LEU A 140 -2.69 3.33 -10.30
C LEU A 140 -3.72 4.44 -10.58
N ALA A 141 -4.89 4.38 -9.96
CA ALA A 141 -5.90 5.43 -10.08
C ALA A 141 -5.39 6.78 -9.54
N LEU A 142 -4.72 6.77 -8.37
CA LEU A 142 -4.11 7.96 -7.79
C LEU A 142 -2.99 8.53 -8.68
N LEU A 143 -2.13 7.67 -9.25
CA LEU A 143 -1.12 8.07 -10.23
C LEU A 143 -1.74 8.73 -11.46
N HIS A 144 -2.85 8.18 -11.96
CA HIS A 144 -3.56 8.74 -13.09
C HIS A 144 -4.11 10.15 -12.78
N CYS A 145 -4.61 10.39 -11.56
CA CYS A 145 -5.07 11.70 -11.12
C CYS A 145 -3.96 12.77 -11.15
N VAL A 146 -2.71 12.39 -10.83
CA VAL A 146 -1.56 13.33 -10.82
C VAL A 146 -0.78 13.38 -12.13
N SER A 147 -1.21 12.62 -13.14
CA SER A 147 -0.45 12.46 -14.39
C SER A 147 -0.29 13.73 -15.22
N GLY A 148 -1.19 14.72 -15.06
CA GLY A 148 -1.16 15.97 -15.81
C GLY A 148 -0.33 17.10 -15.18
N ILE A 149 0.36 16.84 -14.05
CA ILE A 149 1.08 17.88 -13.29
C ILE A 149 2.59 17.77 -13.58
N TYR A 150 3.14 18.82 -14.19
CA TYR A 150 4.55 18.88 -14.60
C TYR A 150 5.30 19.97 -13.84
N ALA A 151 6.57 19.72 -13.53
CA ALA A 151 7.41 20.64 -12.77
C ALA A 151 8.18 21.62 -13.68
N PHE A 152 8.90 21.09 -14.69
CA PHE A 152 9.71 21.88 -15.62
C PHE A 152 10.03 21.09 -16.89
N CYS A 153 10.54 21.78 -17.92
CA CYS A 153 10.98 21.17 -19.19
C CYS A 153 12.51 21.08 -19.23
N ILE A 154 13.05 19.98 -19.75
CA ILE A 154 14.49 19.80 -19.97
C ILE A 154 14.81 19.44 -21.42
N PRO A 155 16.02 19.71 -21.92
CA PRO A 155 16.42 19.27 -23.25
C PRO A 155 16.35 17.74 -23.37
N SER A 156 15.72 17.22 -24.43
CA SER A 156 15.54 15.78 -24.63
C SER A 156 16.86 15.02 -24.85
N VAL A 157 17.96 15.72 -25.08
CA VAL A 157 19.30 15.10 -25.18
C VAL A 157 19.90 14.78 -23.80
N ALA A 158 19.40 15.36 -22.71
CA ALA A 158 20.03 15.29 -21.40
C ALA A 158 19.90 13.91 -20.72
N PHE A 159 18.78 13.21 -20.89
CA PHE A 159 18.50 11.92 -20.26
C PHE A 159 18.18 10.81 -21.25
N TRP A 160 18.64 10.94 -22.50
CA TRP A 160 18.45 9.89 -23.50
C TRP A 160 19.21 8.60 -23.07
N PRO A 161 18.60 7.40 -23.15
CA PRO A 161 17.26 7.06 -23.68
C PRO A 161 16.14 7.02 -22.62
N LEU A 162 16.44 7.35 -21.36
CA LEU A 162 15.55 7.24 -20.20
C LEU A 162 14.54 8.40 -20.03
N ASN A 163 14.43 9.31 -21.00
CA ASN A 163 13.50 10.45 -20.96
C ASN A 163 12.05 10.06 -20.68
N PHE A 164 11.61 8.88 -21.10
CA PHE A 164 10.24 8.42 -20.87
C PHE A 164 9.94 8.25 -19.37
N LEU A 165 10.93 7.94 -18.52
CA LEU A 165 10.73 7.83 -17.07
C LEU A 165 10.37 9.19 -16.46
N LEU A 166 10.94 10.27 -16.98
CA LEU A 166 10.66 11.63 -16.51
C LEU A 166 9.22 12.05 -16.80
N ARG A 167 8.58 11.41 -17.79
CA ARG A 167 7.19 11.69 -18.17
C ARG A 167 6.16 10.86 -17.40
N PHE A 168 6.59 9.84 -16.66
CA PHE A 168 5.69 8.98 -15.90
C PHE A 168 4.93 9.77 -14.82
N PRO A 169 3.62 9.55 -14.59
CA PRO A 169 2.74 8.53 -15.18
C PRO A 169 1.99 8.95 -16.46
N SER A 170 2.26 10.13 -17.02
CA SER A 170 1.60 10.59 -18.25
C SER A 170 2.17 9.85 -19.48
N LEU A 171 1.39 8.93 -20.05
CA LEU A 171 1.75 8.21 -21.29
C LEU A 171 1.46 9.00 -22.57
N SER A 172 0.60 10.02 -22.50
CA SER A 172 0.22 10.85 -23.65
C SER A 172 0.15 12.30 -23.22
N GLY A 173 1.22 13.06 -23.44
CA GLY A 173 1.15 14.51 -23.36
C GLY A 173 1.27 15.08 -24.76
N ALA A 174 0.33 15.94 -25.14
CA ALA A 174 0.62 16.95 -26.14
C ALA A 174 1.87 17.74 -25.70
N ASP A 175 2.63 18.27 -26.66
CA ASP A 175 3.89 18.94 -26.41
C ASP A 175 3.69 20.25 -25.61
N LEU A 176 3.62 20.11 -24.28
CA LEU A 176 3.50 21.21 -23.32
C LEU A 176 4.72 22.14 -23.32
N CYS A 177 5.84 21.66 -23.86
CA CYS A 177 7.10 22.40 -23.98
C CYS A 177 7.33 22.94 -25.41
N ASP A 178 6.30 22.96 -26.28
CA ASP A 178 6.40 23.39 -27.68
C ASP A 178 6.43 24.93 -27.78
N GLY A 179 7.61 25.48 -27.60
CA GLY A 179 7.85 26.92 -27.74
C GLY A 179 9.21 27.29 -28.34
N THR A 180 10.07 26.31 -28.63
CA THR A 180 11.42 26.53 -29.16
C THR A 180 11.83 25.41 -30.12
N GLU A 181 12.68 25.69 -31.10
CA GLU A 181 13.18 24.74 -32.13
C GLU A 181 13.91 23.51 -31.56
N VAL A 182 14.14 23.46 -30.24
CA VAL A 182 14.81 22.37 -29.54
C VAL A 182 13.78 21.48 -28.87
N LEU A 183 13.87 20.16 -29.11
CA LEU A 183 12.96 19.18 -28.52
C LEU A 183 13.14 19.11 -26.98
N HIS A 184 12.14 19.53 -26.23
CA HIS A 184 12.13 19.48 -24.76
C HIS A 184 11.23 18.35 -24.23
N THR A 185 11.65 17.71 -23.15
CA THR A 185 10.86 16.70 -22.43
C THR A 185 10.31 17.30 -21.14
N PRO A 186 8.98 17.24 -20.89
CA PRO A 186 8.39 17.67 -19.63
C PRO A 186 8.71 16.67 -18.51
N VAL A 187 9.13 17.19 -17.35
CA VAL A 187 9.40 16.42 -16.15
C VAL A 187 8.15 16.42 -15.26
N SER A 188 7.61 15.24 -15.00
CA SER A 188 6.50 15.00 -14.10
C SER A 188 6.85 15.42 -12.67
N MET A 189 5.92 16.12 -12.02
CA MET A 189 6.12 16.57 -10.66
C MET A 189 6.22 15.40 -9.66
N PHE A 190 5.48 14.32 -9.94
CA PHE A 190 5.58 13.07 -9.18
C PHE A 190 7.01 12.51 -9.20
N VAL A 191 7.65 12.44 -10.37
CA VAL A 191 9.01 11.91 -10.51
C VAL A 191 10.00 12.78 -9.76
N PHE A 192 9.87 14.10 -9.87
CA PHE A 192 10.74 15.04 -9.17
C PHE A 192 10.67 14.86 -7.63
N ILE A 193 9.47 14.86 -7.05
CA ILE A 193 9.28 14.66 -5.61
C ILE A 193 9.70 13.25 -5.18
N TYR A 194 9.41 12.24 -6.00
CA TYR A 194 9.79 10.87 -5.70
C TYR A 194 11.31 10.72 -5.63
N CYS A 195 12.04 11.30 -6.59
CA CYS A 195 13.49 11.34 -6.59
C CYS A 195 14.03 12.10 -5.37
N THR A 196 13.46 13.26 -5.01
CA THR A 196 13.96 14.01 -3.85
C THR A 196 13.77 13.24 -2.54
N ILE A 197 12.60 12.63 -2.32
CA ILE A 197 12.34 11.78 -1.16
C ILE A 197 13.30 10.59 -1.14
N PHE A 198 13.50 9.94 -2.29
CA PHE A 198 14.40 8.80 -2.41
C PHE A 198 15.86 9.17 -2.09
N THR A 199 16.35 10.29 -2.64
CA THR A 199 17.68 10.83 -2.32
C THR A 199 17.80 11.15 -0.84
N ILE A 200 16.84 11.87 -0.24
CA ILE A 200 16.85 12.16 1.20
C ILE A 200 16.92 10.88 2.02
N ARG A 201 16.17 9.83 1.66
CA ARG A 201 16.20 8.55 2.36
C ARG A 201 17.54 7.81 2.24
N ILE A 202 18.29 8.00 1.15
CA ILE A 202 19.62 7.40 0.99
C ILE A 202 20.69 8.18 1.78
N PHE A 203 20.56 9.50 1.84
CA PHE A 203 21.58 10.35 2.45
C PHE A 203 21.37 10.59 3.96
N CYS A 204 20.13 10.49 4.46
CA CYS A 204 19.81 10.71 5.88
C CYS A 204 19.62 9.42 6.70
N PHE A 205 19.63 8.25 6.07
CA PHE A 205 19.48 6.93 6.70
C PHE A 205 20.58 5.99 6.23
#